data_AF-A0A3C2AXY0-F1
#
_entry.id   AF-A0A3C2AXY0-F1
#
_cell.length_a   1.000
_cell.length_b   1.000
_cell.length_c   1.000
_cell.angle_alpha   90.00
_cell.angle_beta   90.00
_cell.angle_gamma   90.00
#
_symmetry.space_group_name_H-M   'P 1'
#
loop_
_entity.id
_entity.type
_entity.pdbx_description
1 polymer ?
#
loop_
_entity_poly.entity_id
_entity_poly.type
_entity_poly.pdbx_seq_one_letter_code
_entity_poly.pdbx_strand_id
1 'polypeptide(L)'
;MTAKYLPAELLDELDRISREADGPPWLAIVEGRDQLGGDSFIQVGDDGNRLTDIYVTRDRTPALAAELDVIAAARTYLPQLLDEIRELRRRLAQFEAGDAR
;
A
#
# COMPACT_ATOMS: atom_id res chain seq x y z
N MET A 1 0.30 25.71 -5.88
CA MET A 1 1.00 24.83 -6.84
C MET A 1 1.18 23.49 -6.16
N THR A 2 0.59 22.43 -6.67
CA THR A 2 0.80 21.08 -6.12
C THR A 2 2.21 20.64 -6.50
N ALA A 3 3.04 20.25 -5.52
CA ALA A 3 4.36 19.73 -5.81
C ALA A 3 4.25 18.51 -6.75
N LYS A 4 5.05 18.47 -7.82
CA LYS A 4 5.07 17.37 -8.80
C LYS A 4 5.42 16.02 -8.15
N TYR A 5 6.10 16.04 -7.00
CA TYR A 5 6.55 14.88 -6.25
C TYR A 5 6.17 15.00 -4.77
N LEU A 6 6.03 13.86 -4.08
CA LEU A 6 5.79 13.83 -2.64
C LEU A 6 6.98 14.46 -1.90
N PRO A 7 6.77 15.40 -0.95
CA PRO A 7 7.86 15.94 -0.16
C PRO A 7 8.47 14.87 0.75
N ALA A 8 9.72 15.07 1.21
CA ALA A 8 10.43 14.08 2.04
C ALA A 8 9.67 13.78 3.34
N GLU A 9 9.11 14.81 3.95
CA GLU A 9 8.32 14.73 5.18
C GLU A 9 7.09 13.84 5.00
N LEU A 10 6.48 13.85 3.82
CA LEU A 10 5.34 12.98 3.52
C LEU A 10 5.75 11.53 3.28
N LEU A 11 6.94 11.28 2.71
CA LEU A 11 7.46 9.91 2.59
C LEU A 11 7.74 9.30 3.97
N ASP A 12 8.27 10.10 4.89
CA ASP A 12 8.56 9.64 6.25
C ASP A 12 7.27 9.41 7.05
N GLU A 13 6.25 10.24 6.84
CA GLU A 13 4.93 10.01 7.42
C GLU A 13 4.27 8.74 6.87
N LEU A 14 4.35 8.50 5.56
CA LEU A 14 3.84 7.28 4.93
C LEU A 14 4.55 6.02 5.45
N ASP A 15 5.88 6.09 5.62
CA ASP A 15 6.67 5.00 6.20
C ASP A 15 6.26 4.73 7.66
N ARG A 16 6.06 5.80 8.46
CA ARG A 16 5.63 5.70 9.85
C ARG A 16 4.28 4.99 9.95
N ILE A 17 3.24 5.49 9.28
CA ILE A 17 1.90 4.87 9.35
C ILE A 17 1.89 3.47 8.75
N SER A 18 2.71 3.20 7.72
CA SER A 18 2.81 1.87 7.13
C SER A 18 3.40 0.83 8.08
N ARG A 19 4.24 1.24 9.04
CA ARG A 19 4.82 0.35 10.06
C ARG A 19 3.88 0.08 11.22
N GLU A 20 2.89 0.95 11.44
CA GLU A 20 1.88 0.79 12.49
C GLU A 20 0.76 -0.18 12.09
N ALA A 21 0.56 -0.42 10.80
CA ALA A 21 -0.40 -1.39 10.27
C ALA A 21 0.21 -2.78 10.09
N ASP A 22 -0.62 -3.83 10.18
CA ASP A 22 -0.21 -5.21 9.91
C ASP A 22 0.52 -5.36 8.57
N GLY A 23 1.58 -6.16 8.57
CA GLY A 23 2.49 -6.34 7.43
C GLY A 23 1.82 -6.90 6.17
N PRO A 24 2.48 -6.77 5.00
CA PRO A 24 2.04 -7.46 3.78
C PRO A 24 2.17 -9.00 3.92
N PRO A 25 1.44 -9.78 3.11
CA PRO A 25 0.52 -9.32 2.05
C PRO A 25 -0.87 -8.95 2.58
N TRP A 26 -1.52 -8.00 1.90
CA TRP A 26 -2.95 -7.74 2.01
C TRP A 26 -3.61 -8.10 0.68
N LEU A 27 -4.64 -8.94 0.71
CA LEU A 27 -5.30 -9.47 -0.49
C LEU A 27 -6.78 -9.14 -0.47
N ALA A 28 -7.30 -8.54 -1.53
CA ALA A 28 -8.75 -8.35 -1.68
C ALA A 28 -9.39 -9.69 -2.10
N ILE A 29 -10.26 -10.22 -1.26
CA ILE A 29 -11.06 -11.42 -1.53
C ILE A 29 -12.49 -10.96 -1.82
N VAL A 30 -12.91 -11.11 -3.08
CA VAL A 30 -14.18 -10.59 -3.57
C VAL A 30 -15.15 -11.73 -3.86
N GLU A 31 -16.37 -11.62 -3.33
CA GLU A 31 -17.45 -12.58 -3.60
C GLU A 31 -17.81 -12.62 -5.09
N GLY A 32 -17.94 -13.83 -5.63
CA GLY A 32 -18.20 -14.06 -7.05
C GLY A 32 -16.98 -13.92 -7.96
N ARG A 33 -15.84 -13.44 -7.44
CA ARG A 33 -14.56 -13.38 -8.17
C ARG A 33 -13.55 -14.39 -7.62
N ASP A 34 -13.29 -14.31 -6.32
CA ASP A 34 -12.24 -15.06 -5.63
C ASP A 34 -12.81 -16.16 -4.72
N GLN A 35 -14.08 -16.01 -4.31
CA GLN A 35 -14.81 -16.98 -3.52
C GLN A 35 -16.28 -17.08 -3.95
N LEU A 36 -16.93 -18.20 -3.64
CA LEU A 36 -18.28 -18.49 -4.12
C LEU A 36 -19.41 -18.03 -3.18
N GLY A 37 -19.08 -17.50 -1.99
CA GLY A 37 -20.08 -16.99 -1.07
C GLY A 37 -19.49 -16.26 0.13
N GLY A 38 -20.30 -15.41 0.75
CA GLY A 38 -19.94 -14.60 1.91
C GLY A 38 -19.46 -13.20 1.50
N ASP A 39 -19.29 -12.31 2.46
CA ASP A 39 -18.94 -10.91 2.18
C ASP A 39 -17.55 -10.76 1.55
N SER A 40 -17.32 -9.68 0.80
CA SER A 40 -15.99 -9.31 0.29
C SER A 40 -15.16 -8.63 1.39
N PHE A 41 -13.87 -8.96 1.48
CA PHE A 41 -12.98 -8.49 2.54
C PHE A 41 -11.53 -8.33 2.06
N ILE A 42 -10.68 -7.79 2.92
CA ILE A 42 -9.24 -7.80 2.76
C ILE A 42 -8.67 -8.85 3.72
N GLN A 43 -8.06 -9.90 3.17
CA GLN A 43 -7.26 -10.86 3.92
C GLN A 43 -5.93 -10.22 4.29
N VAL A 44 -5.53 -10.34 5.55
CA VAL A 44 -4.24 -9.89 6.05
C VAL A 44 -3.36 -11.10 6.33
N GLY A 45 -2.19 -11.16 5.70
CA GLY A 45 -1.31 -12.33 5.72
C GLY A 45 -1.66 -13.39 4.67
N ASP A 46 -0.78 -14.38 4.57
CA ASP A 46 -0.92 -15.60 3.78
C ASP A 46 -1.29 -16.81 4.67
N ASP A 47 -1.35 -18.00 4.08
CA ASP A 47 -1.73 -19.24 4.79
C ASP A 47 -0.84 -19.55 6.01
N GLY A 48 0.39 -19.04 6.06
CA GLY A 48 1.33 -19.27 7.16
C GLY A 48 1.23 -18.24 8.29
N ASN A 49 0.65 -17.06 8.04
CA ASN A 49 0.59 -15.96 9.01
C ASN A 49 -0.73 -15.19 8.98
N ARG A 50 -1.83 -15.83 8.56
CA ARG A 50 -3.15 -15.21 8.42
C ARG A 50 -3.62 -14.57 9.72
N LEU A 51 -4.00 -13.30 9.63
CA LEU A 51 -4.63 -12.51 10.67
C LEU A 51 -6.13 -12.35 10.40
N THR A 52 -6.81 -11.61 11.28
CA THR A 52 -8.24 -11.31 11.11
C THR A 52 -8.48 -10.50 9.84
N ASP A 53 -9.51 -10.86 9.09
CA ASP A 53 -9.90 -10.16 7.86
C ASP A 53 -10.43 -8.75 8.16
N ILE A 54 -10.20 -7.82 7.23
CA ILE A 54 -10.70 -6.43 7.29
C ILE A 54 -11.90 -6.28 6.37
N TYR A 55 -13.02 -5.83 6.91
CA TYR A 55 -14.22 -5.49 6.16
C TYR A 55 -14.30 -3.98 5.97
N VAL A 56 -14.42 -3.54 4.72
CA VAL A 56 -14.51 -2.11 4.38
C VAL A 56 -15.94 -1.81 3.96
N THR A 57 -16.54 -0.79 4.58
CA THR A 57 -17.87 -0.29 4.24
C THR A 57 -17.78 1.13 3.69
N ARG A 58 -18.61 1.42 2.69
CA ARG A 58 -18.81 2.76 2.14
C ARG A 58 -20.25 3.19 2.46
N ASP A 59 -20.38 4.06 3.45
CA ASP A 59 -21.67 4.37 4.11
C ASP A 59 -22.35 3.10 4.64
N ARG A 60 -23.48 2.67 4.05
CA ARG A 60 -24.26 1.52 4.53
C ARG A 60 -24.08 0.26 3.69
N THR A 61 -23.17 0.26 2.73
CA THR A 61 -22.91 -0.88 1.84
C THR A 61 -21.46 -1.31 1.94
N PRO A 62 -21.11 -2.58 1.63
CA PRO A 62 -19.73 -2.98 1.43
C PRO A 62 -19.04 -2.08 0.40
N ALA A 63 -17.75 -1.84 0.58
CA ALA A 63 -16.93 -1.17 -0.42
C ALA A 63 -16.91 -1.98 -1.72
N LEU A 64 -16.73 -1.28 -2.84
CA LEU A 64 -16.66 -1.92 -4.15
C LEU A 64 -15.40 -2.79 -4.23
N ALA A 65 -15.45 -3.86 -5.03
CA ALA A 65 -14.28 -4.70 -5.32
C ALA A 65 -13.04 -3.89 -5.71
N ALA A 66 -13.21 -2.89 -6.58
CA ALA A 66 -12.12 -2.00 -7.00
C ALA A 66 -11.53 -1.16 -5.85
N GLU A 67 -12.32 -0.83 -4.84
CA GLU A 67 -11.83 -0.09 -3.66
C GLU A 67 -11.03 -1.03 -2.75
N LEU A 68 -11.50 -2.27 -2.56
CA LEU A 68 -10.75 -3.30 -1.84
C LEU A 68 -9.41 -3.59 -2.53
N ASP A 69 -9.42 -3.74 -3.86
CA ASP A 69 -8.22 -3.99 -4.66
C ASP A 69 -7.19 -2.86 -4.48
N VAL A 70 -7.61 -1.59 -4.57
CA VAL A 70 -6.71 -0.44 -4.38
C VAL A 70 -6.16 -0.40 -2.96
N ILE A 71 -6.98 -0.61 -1.93
CA ILE A 71 -6.52 -0.58 -0.54
C ILE A 71 -5.51 -1.71 -0.27
N ALA A 72 -5.86 -2.94 -0.67
CA ALA A 72 -5.02 -4.11 -0.48
C ALA A 72 -3.67 -3.98 -1.22
N ALA A 73 -3.71 -3.56 -2.50
CA ALA A 73 -2.51 -3.34 -3.29
C ALA A 73 -1.66 -2.19 -2.72
N ALA A 74 -2.28 -1.06 -2.38
CA ALA A 74 -1.56 0.08 -1.80
C ALA A 74 -0.84 -0.32 -0.52
N ARG A 75 -1.50 -0.99 0.42
CA ARG A 75 -0.85 -1.42 1.65
C ARG A 75 0.24 -2.47 1.41
N THR A 76 0.03 -3.40 0.48
CA THR A 76 1.00 -4.44 0.14
C THR A 76 2.29 -3.85 -0.41
N TYR A 77 2.19 -2.90 -1.34
CA TYR A 77 3.34 -2.38 -2.08
C TYR A 77 3.92 -1.08 -1.52
N LEU A 78 3.22 -0.37 -0.63
CA LEU A 78 3.69 0.91 -0.09
C LEU A 78 5.11 0.84 0.50
N PRO A 79 5.49 -0.14 1.34
CA PRO A 79 6.86 -0.21 1.85
C PRO A 79 7.92 -0.29 0.74
N GLN A 80 7.70 -1.13 -0.28
CA GLN A 80 8.62 -1.31 -1.40
C GLN A 80 8.70 -0.03 -2.25
N LEU A 81 7.57 0.62 -2.52
CA LEU A 81 7.53 1.87 -3.28
C LEU A 81 8.28 2.99 -2.55
N LEU A 82 8.19 3.07 -1.22
CA LEU A 82 8.94 4.06 -0.43
C LEU A 82 10.45 3.82 -0.52
N ASP A 83 10.89 2.56 -0.44
CA ASP A 83 12.30 2.18 -0.61
C ASP A 83 12.82 2.53 -2.01
N GLU A 84 12.05 2.22 -3.05
CA GLU A 84 12.38 2.57 -4.44
C GLU A 84 12.53 4.09 -4.63
N ILE A 85 11.59 4.88 -4.09
CA ILE A 85 11.63 6.35 -4.19
C ILE A 85 12.89 6.90 -3.48
N ARG A 86 13.21 6.40 -2.29
CA ARG A 86 14.38 6.83 -1.52
C ARG A 86 15.68 6.49 -2.26
N GLU A 87 15.76 5.29 -2.82
CA GLU A 87 16.92 4.85 -3.60
C GLU A 87 17.09 5.67 -4.88
N LEU A 88 16.02 5.96 -5.61
CA LEU A 88 16.07 6.80 -6.81
C LEU A 88 16.54 8.23 -6.49
N ARG A 89 16.06 8.82 -5.39
CA ARG A 89 16.52 10.14 -4.92
C ARG A 89 18.00 10.13 -4.55
N ARG A 90 18.46 9.07 -3.88
CA ARG A 90 19.87 8.90 -3.53
C ARG A 90 20.75 8.83 -4.79
N ARG A 91 20.36 8.04 -5.79
CA ARG A 91 21.08 7.94 -7.07
C ARG A 91 21.10 9.24 -7.84
N LEU A 92 19.98 9.97 -7.88
CA LEU A 92 19.89 11.27 -8.53
C LEU A 92 20.84 12.29 -7.89
N ALA A 93 20.86 12.38 -6.57
CA ALA A 93 21.78 13.26 -5.85
C ALA A 93 23.26 12.90 -6.09
N GLN A 94 23.58 11.60 -6.21
CA GLN A 94 24.94 11.15 -6.53
C GLN A 94 25.36 11.51 -7.95
N PHE A 95 24.44 11.39 -8.91
CA PHE A 95 24.67 11.78 -10.30
C PHE A 95 24.92 13.29 -10.40
N GLU A 96 24.06 14.11 -9.79
CA GLU A 96 24.21 15.58 -9.76
C GLU A 96 25.51 16.02 -9.08
N ALA A 97 25.93 15.35 -8.01
CA ALA A 97 27.19 15.64 -7.32
C ALA A 97 28.43 15.16 -8.09
N GLY A 98 28.28 14.16 -8.97
CA GLY A 98 29.34 13.63 -9.83
C GLY A 98 29.59 14.52 -11.05
N ASP A 99 28.52 15.06 -11.66
CA ASP A 99 28.61 15.99 -12.79
C ASP A 99 29.15 17.39 -12.39
N ALA A 100 29.08 17.72 -11.11
CA ALA A 100 29.62 18.97 -10.56
C ALA A 100 31.14 18.94 -10.28
N ARG A 101 31.82 17.82 -10.58
CA ARG A 101 33.28 17.63 -10.39
C ARG A 101 34.01 17.56 -11.72
#